data_AF-A0A243CS18-F1
#
_entry.id   AF-A0A243CS18-F1
#
_cell.length_a   1.000
_cell.length_b   1.000
_cell.length_c   1.000
_cell.angle_alpha   90.00
_cell.angle_beta   90.00
_cell.angle_gamma   90.00
#
_symmetry.space_group_name_H-M   'P 1'
#
loop_
_entity.id
_entity.type
_entity.pdbx_description
1 polymer ?
#
loop_
_entity_poly.entity_id
_entity_poly.type
_entity_poly.pdbx_seq_one_letter_code
_entity_poly.pdbx_strand_id
1 'polypeptide(L)'
;MMRALRLNIKQAFCNRVSLIIMFSGFVLICIYHYYYVIRYLGDAASGPISTDIKWIGFRDNEMDVYLLLMPIIASLPFSTSYNSDKSDGFKQFVSKGINLFSYSITKYIVTFFCGGLLYTLPFILSLLFCKLTIPDGETPAGSGIINVNGMFANLYEASPIIYITVYIGINFLFAGLMALLGLAASAWSQKDYMSLLFPFAATSIPYVLLNTVFPTIGGAPIHLYDPKQPLDGMSPYILTVQCAFFLFVSLLMYIRGVKRDRKKYRRRLQRRDRCRKSFQV
;
A
#
# COMPACT_ATOMS: atom_id res chain seq x y z
N MET A 1 -19.39 16.43 4.91
CA MET A 1 -18.15 15.61 4.87
C MET A 1 -18.30 14.27 5.60
N MET A 2 -18.70 14.24 6.87
CA MET A 2 -18.83 12.99 7.66
C MET A 2 -19.66 11.87 7.01
N ARG A 3 -20.79 12.20 6.36
CA ARG A 3 -21.62 11.20 5.65
C ARG A 3 -20.89 10.53 4.47
N ALA A 4 -20.08 11.30 3.74
CA ALA A 4 -19.25 10.78 2.66
C ALA A 4 -18.10 9.91 3.19
N LEU A 5 -17.50 10.32 4.31
CA LEU A 5 -16.43 9.57 4.97
C LEU A 5 -16.92 8.20 5.44
N ARG A 6 -18.02 8.15 6.21
CA ARG A 6 -18.59 6.88 6.70
C ARG A 6 -18.94 5.92 5.56
N LEU A 7 -19.48 6.43 4.46
CA LEU A 7 -19.83 5.61 3.31
C LEU A 7 -18.59 5.03 2.63
N ASN A 8 -17.57 5.87 2.36
CA ASN A 8 -16.33 5.41 1.74
C ASN A 8 -15.56 4.44 2.64
N ILE A 9 -15.49 4.67 3.95
CA ILE A 9 -14.83 3.75 4.89
C ILE A 9 -15.55 2.39 4.90
N LYS A 10 -16.88 2.38 5.01
CA LYS A 10 -17.64 1.13 4.96
C LYS A 10 -17.42 0.40 3.63
N GLN A 11 -17.43 1.13 2.52
CA GLN A 11 -17.16 0.56 1.21
C GLN A 11 -15.72 0.07 1.07
N ALA A 12 -14.75 0.70 1.72
CA ALA A 12 -13.34 0.33 1.63
C ALA A 12 -13.02 -0.91 2.47
N PHE A 13 -13.47 -0.99 3.72
CA PHE A 13 -13.14 -2.10 4.62
C PHE A 13 -14.13 -3.26 4.58
N CYS A 14 -15.42 -3.00 4.34
CA CYS A 14 -16.42 -4.07 4.25
C CYS A 14 -16.66 -4.57 2.82
N ASN A 15 -15.79 -4.21 1.87
CA ASN A 15 -15.84 -4.81 0.53
C ASN A 15 -15.47 -6.30 0.62
N ARG A 16 -16.08 -7.13 -0.24
CA ARG A 16 -15.75 -8.56 -0.32
C ARG A 16 -14.25 -8.78 -0.58
N VAL A 17 -13.66 -7.98 -1.48
CA VAL A 17 -12.23 -8.07 -1.82
C VAL A 17 -11.35 -7.75 -0.60
N SER A 18 -11.63 -6.65 0.10
CA SER A 18 -10.90 -6.24 1.30
C SER A 18 -10.98 -7.29 2.41
N LEU A 19 -12.15 -7.86 2.64
CA LEU A 19 -12.36 -8.93 3.63
C LEU A 19 -11.62 -10.21 3.25
N ILE A 20 -11.62 -10.60 1.97
CA ILE A 20 -10.86 -11.75 1.48
C ILE A 20 -9.36 -11.53 1.70
N ILE A 21 -8.84 -10.33 1.39
CA ILE A 21 -7.41 -10.00 1.60
C ILE A 21 -7.07 -10.05 3.10
N MET A 22 -7.89 -9.48 3.96
CA MET A 22 -7.66 -9.51 5.41
C MET A 22 -7.69 -10.95 5.95
N PHE A 23 -8.67 -11.76 5.56
CA PHE A 23 -8.80 -13.14 6.03
C PHE A 23 -7.68 -14.04 5.49
N SER A 24 -7.39 -13.96 4.20
CA SER A 24 -6.28 -14.73 3.60
C SER A 24 -4.92 -14.32 4.17
N GLY A 25 -4.69 -13.03 4.38
CA GLY A 25 -3.51 -12.52 5.08
C GLY A 25 -3.40 -13.08 6.49
N PHE A 26 -4.49 -13.05 7.27
CA PHE A 26 -4.54 -13.61 8.61
C PHE A 26 -4.17 -15.11 8.64
N VAL A 27 -4.79 -15.91 7.77
CA VAL A 27 -4.51 -17.35 7.67
C VAL A 27 -3.04 -17.60 7.31
N LEU A 28 -2.49 -16.88 6.34
CA LEU A 28 -1.08 -16.99 5.94
C LEU A 28 -0.13 -16.69 7.10
N ILE A 29 -0.41 -15.68 7.91
CA ILE A 29 0.41 -15.32 9.06
C ILE A 29 0.34 -16.40 10.14
N CYS A 30 -0.85 -16.97 10.40
CA CYS A 30 -0.99 -18.05 11.36
C CYS A 30 -0.19 -19.29 10.93
N ILE A 31 -0.26 -19.66 9.65
CA ILE A 31 0.53 -20.75 9.07
C ILE A 31 2.03 -20.44 9.21
N TYR A 32 2.43 -19.23 8.83
CA TYR A 32 3.82 -18.77 8.95
C TYR A 32 4.33 -18.87 10.39
N HIS A 33 3.55 -18.35 11.35
CA HIS A 33 3.93 -18.32 12.76
C HIS A 33 4.06 -19.73 13.34
N TYR A 34 3.15 -20.63 12.99
CA TYR A 34 3.21 -22.02 13.41
C TYR A 34 4.48 -22.72 12.89
N TYR A 35 4.74 -22.63 11.58
CA TYR A 35 5.86 -23.34 10.95
C TYR A 35 7.22 -22.75 11.32
N TYR A 36 7.35 -21.42 11.46
CA TYR A 36 8.65 -20.77 11.57
C TYR A 36 9.02 -20.26 12.95
N VAL A 37 8.03 -20.06 13.83
CA VAL A 37 8.27 -19.63 15.21
C VAL A 37 8.02 -20.80 16.15
N ILE A 38 6.80 -21.33 16.21
CA ILE A 38 6.40 -22.33 17.20
C ILE A 38 7.18 -23.64 17.02
N ARG A 39 7.30 -24.15 15.78
CA ARG A 39 8.01 -25.41 15.52
C ARG A 39 9.50 -25.37 15.88
N TYR A 40 10.12 -24.19 15.83
CA TYR A 40 11.53 -24.00 16.14
C TYR A 40 11.75 -23.54 17.60
N LEU A 41 10.68 -23.28 18.34
CA LEU A 41 10.74 -22.90 19.75
C LEU A 41 11.22 -24.11 20.58
N GLY A 42 12.48 -24.07 21.03
CA GLY A 42 13.09 -25.13 21.84
C GLY A 42 14.10 -26.02 21.12
N ASP A 43 14.34 -25.80 19.82
CA ASP A 43 15.40 -26.50 19.09
C ASP A 43 16.71 -25.68 19.12
N ALA A 44 17.58 -26.02 20.08
CA ALA A 44 18.86 -25.34 20.31
C ALA A 44 19.83 -25.43 19.13
N ALA A 45 19.61 -26.34 18.18
CA ALA A 45 20.42 -26.46 16.96
C ALA A 45 20.06 -25.44 15.87
N SER A 46 18.96 -24.69 16.02
CA SER A 46 18.39 -23.84 14.97
C SER A 46 18.85 -22.37 14.97
N GLY A 47 19.85 -22.04 15.80
CA GLY A 47 20.40 -20.68 15.95
C GLY A 47 19.64 -19.80 16.95
N PRO A 48 20.07 -18.54 17.14
CA PRO A 48 19.44 -17.65 18.11
C PRO A 48 18.00 -17.33 17.72
N ILE A 49 17.08 -17.54 18.66
CA ILE A 49 15.64 -17.27 18.49
C ILE A 49 15.36 -15.91 19.11
N SER A 50 15.44 -14.87 18.31
CA SER A 50 15.03 -13.52 18.70
C SER A 50 13.89 -13.02 17.83
N THR A 51 13.08 -12.11 18.40
CA THR A 51 11.87 -11.57 17.76
C THR A 51 12.19 -10.87 16.44
N ASP A 52 13.32 -10.16 16.40
CA ASP A 52 13.76 -9.41 15.22
C ASP A 52 14.17 -10.34 14.08
N ILE A 53 14.89 -11.45 14.35
CA ILE A 53 15.33 -12.39 13.32
C ILE A 53 14.15 -13.18 12.72
N LYS A 54 13.19 -13.58 13.55
CA LYS A 54 12.04 -14.40 13.13
C LYS A 54 10.88 -13.60 12.55
N TRP A 55 10.96 -12.26 12.55
CA TRP A 55 9.92 -11.44 11.96
C TRP A 55 9.82 -11.66 10.44
N ILE A 56 8.59 -11.68 9.92
CA ILE A 56 8.32 -12.01 8.52
C ILE A 56 9.10 -11.13 7.54
N GLY A 57 9.32 -9.85 7.87
CA GLY A 57 10.01 -8.90 6.99
C GLY A 57 11.48 -9.16 6.75
N PHE A 58 12.16 -9.96 7.58
CA PHE A 58 13.58 -10.29 7.38
C PHE A 58 13.79 -11.63 6.68
N ARG A 59 12.76 -12.21 6.05
CA ARG A 59 12.89 -13.52 5.42
C ARG A 59 13.37 -13.43 3.96
N ASP A 60 14.19 -14.39 3.54
CA ASP A 60 14.76 -14.44 2.19
C ASP A 60 13.77 -15.01 1.16
N ASN A 61 13.80 -14.52 -0.08
CA ASN A 61 12.99 -14.97 -1.23
C ASN A 61 11.47 -14.74 -1.12
N GLU A 62 10.80 -15.14 -0.03
CA GLU A 62 9.33 -14.98 0.06
C GLU A 62 8.93 -13.51 0.21
N MET A 63 9.76 -12.72 0.91
CA MET A 63 9.52 -11.29 1.07
C MET A 63 9.78 -10.51 -0.20
N ASP A 64 10.76 -10.90 -1.01
CA ASP A 64 11.04 -10.23 -2.28
C ASP A 64 9.82 -10.27 -3.21
N VAL A 65 9.12 -11.42 -3.24
CA VAL A 65 7.86 -11.57 -3.98
C VAL A 65 6.75 -10.71 -3.37
N TYR A 66 6.64 -10.67 -2.05
CA TYR A 66 5.62 -9.87 -1.36
C TYR A 66 5.83 -8.36 -1.54
N LEU A 67 7.08 -7.90 -1.53
CA LEU A 67 7.51 -6.53 -1.77
C LEU A 67 7.31 -6.12 -3.24
N LEU A 68 7.57 -7.03 -4.19
CA LEU A 68 7.31 -6.84 -5.61
C LEU A 68 5.80 -6.75 -5.91
N LEU A 69 4.98 -7.55 -5.23
CA LEU A 69 3.52 -7.57 -5.41
C LEU A 69 2.79 -6.47 -4.61
N MET A 70 3.48 -5.71 -3.76
CA MET A 70 2.92 -4.59 -2.99
C MET A 70 1.98 -3.68 -3.82
N PRO A 71 2.34 -3.21 -5.03
CA PRO A 71 1.49 -2.28 -5.76
C PRO A 71 0.14 -2.90 -6.16
N ILE A 72 0.11 -4.21 -6.39
CA ILE A 72 -1.10 -4.96 -6.73
C ILE A 72 -1.94 -5.16 -5.48
N ILE A 73 -1.34 -5.67 -4.40
CA ILE A 73 -2.02 -5.95 -3.14
C ILE A 73 -2.63 -4.68 -2.55
N ALA A 74 -1.90 -3.57 -2.57
CA ALA A 74 -2.34 -2.30 -2.02
C ALA A 74 -3.45 -1.64 -2.86
N SER A 75 -3.48 -1.84 -4.18
CA SER A 75 -4.48 -1.22 -5.07
C SER A 75 -5.77 -2.05 -5.18
N LEU A 76 -5.73 -3.38 -5.04
CA LEU A 76 -6.91 -4.26 -5.13
C LEU A 76 -8.14 -3.84 -4.30
N PRO A 77 -8.02 -3.41 -3.04
CA PRO A 77 -9.18 -3.25 -2.15
C PRO A 77 -10.14 -2.14 -2.59
N PHE A 78 -9.58 -1.01 -3.03
CA PHE A 78 -10.35 0.23 -3.17
C PHE A 78 -9.98 1.11 -4.38
N SER A 79 -8.98 0.73 -5.20
CA SER A 79 -8.61 1.51 -6.39
C SER A 79 -9.67 1.48 -7.50
N THR A 80 -10.42 0.38 -7.61
CA THR A 80 -11.50 0.17 -8.59
C THR A 80 -12.81 0.86 -8.19
N SER A 81 -12.95 1.27 -6.93
CA SER A 81 -14.21 1.84 -6.41
C SER A 81 -14.68 3.06 -7.20
N TYR A 82 -13.75 3.85 -7.76
CA TYR A 82 -14.09 5.01 -8.58
C TYR A 82 -14.74 4.62 -9.92
N ASN A 83 -14.34 3.50 -10.53
CA ASN A 83 -14.95 2.99 -11.75
C ASN A 83 -16.39 2.53 -11.51
N SER A 84 -16.64 1.83 -10.39
CA SER A 84 -17.98 1.42 -10.00
C SER A 84 -18.92 2.63 -9.79
N ASP A 85 -18.41 3.70 -9.17
CA ASP A 85 -19.21 4.91 -9.01
C ASP A 85 -19.49 5.62 -10.34
N LYS A 86 -18.56 5.52 -11.30
CA LYS A 86 -18.70 6.08 -12.65
C LYS A 86 -19.69 5.29 -13.49
N SER A 87 -19.70 3.96 -13.41
CA SER A 87 -20.69 3.10 -14.10
C SER A 87 -22.09 3.34 -13.57
N ASP A 88 -22.22 3.55 -12.26
CA ASP A 88 -23.50 3.91 -11.62
C ASP A 88 -23.90 5.36 -11.84
N GLY A 89 -23.14 6.15 -12.60
CA GLY A 89 -23.44 7.55 -12.91
C GLY A 89 -23.45 8.45 -11.66
N PHE A 90 -22.69 8.08 -10.63
CA PHE A 90 -22.62 8.74 -9.33
C PHE A 90 -23.98 8.85 -8.63
N LYS A 91 -24.95 7.95 -8.94
CA LYS A 91 -26.32 7.98 -8.41
C LYS A 91 -26.39 8.16 -6.89
N GLN A 92 -25.54 7.46 -6.13
CA GLN A 92 -25.52 7.54 -4.66
C GLN A 92 -25.05 8.90 -4.12
N PHE A 93 -24.25 9.65 -4.89
CA PHE A 93 -23.77 10.98 -4.49
C PHE A 93 -24.79 12.07 -4.82
N VAL A 94 -25.48 11.92 -5.94
CA VAL A 94 -26.57 12.80 -6.38
C VAL A 94 -27.76 12.67 -5.45
N SER A 95 -28.15 11.44 -5.09
CA SER A 95 -29.27 11.20 -4.18
C SER A 95 -29.00 11.68 -2.75
N LYS A 96 -27.72 11.72 -2.33
CA LYS A 96 -27.32 12.16 -0.98
C LYS A 96 -26.88 13.62 -0.90
N GLY A 97 -26.95 14.39 -1.99
CA GLY A 97 -26.61 15.82 -2.00
C GLY A 97 -25.15 16.11 -1.62
N ILE A 98 -24.22 15.22 -1.93
CA ILE A 98 -22.81 15.37 -1.53
C ILE A 98 -22.04 16.17 -2.59
N ASN A 99 -21.30 17.19 -2.16
CA ASN A 99 -20.39 17.93 -3.04
C ASN A 99 -19.31 17.01 -3.63
N LEU A 100 -19.19 17.00 -4.96
CA LEU A 100 -18.22 16.16 -5.69
C LEU A 100 -16.77 16.41 -5.25
N PHE A 101 -16.43 17.65 -4.88
CA PHE A 101 -15.09 18.01 -4.40
C PHE A 101 -14.76 17.35 -3.05
N SER A 102 -15.65 17.52 -2.05
CA SER A 102 -15.51 16.88 -0.75
C SER A 102 -15.51 15.36 -0.85
N TYR A 103 -16.28 14.82 -1.78
CA TYR A 103 -16.27 13.39 -2.10
C TYR A 103 -14.91 12.92 -2.62
N SER A 104 -14.36 13.59 -3.64
CA SER A 104 -13.07 13.21 -4.22
C SER A 104 -11.92 13.26 -3.22
N ILE A 105 -11.86 14.29 -2.36
CA ILE A 105 -10.86 14.36 -1.28
C ILE A 105 -11.03 13.20 -0.30
N THR A 106 -12.26 12.96 0.13
CA THR A 106 -12.56 11.86 1.07
C THR A 106 -12.15 10.51 0.48
N LYS A 107 -12.45 10.28 -0.80
CA LYS A 107 -12.09 9.03 -1.49
C LYS A 107 -10.58 8.88 -1.57
N TYR A 108 -9.85 9.93 -1.95
CA TYR A 108 -8.39 9.92 -1.99
C TYR A 108 -7.79 9.53 -0.63
N ILE A 109 -8.23 10.17 0.46
CA ILE A 109 -7.76 9.88 1.82
C ILE A 109 -8.08 8.43 2.21
N VAL A 110 -9.32 7.99 2.03
CA VAL A 110 -9.74 6.62 2.40
C VAL A 110 -8.98 5.57 1.61
N THR A 111 -8.70 5.79 0.31
CA THR A 111 -7.91 4.86 -0.49
C THR A 111 -6.49 4.73 0.02
N PHE A 112 -5.83 5.84 0.39
CA PHE A 112 -4.49 5.80 0.95
C PHE A 112 -4.43 4.95 2.23
N PHE A 113 -5.32 5.25 3.20
CA PHE A 113 -5.34 4.52 4.47
C PHE A 113 -5.77 3.06 4.30
N CYS A 114 -6.72 2.76 3.41
CA CYS A 114 -7.17 1.40 3.17
C CYS A 114 -6.05 0.55 2.54
N GLY A 115 -5.40 1.05 1.48
CA GLY A 115 -4.30 0.33 0.83
C GLY A 115 -3.10 0.12 1.74
N GLY A 116 -2.71 1.18 2.47
CA GLY A 116 -1.64 1.10 3.48
C GLY A 116 -1.96 0.09 4.57
N LEU A 117 -3.12 0.21 5.23
CA LEU A 117 -3.48 -0.65 6.37
C LEU A 117 -3.59 -2.11 5.95
N LEU A 118 -4.24 -2.41 4.81
CA LEU A 118 -4.42 -3.81 4.38
C LEU A 118 -3.08 -4.46 4.01
N TYR A 119 -2.15 -3.72 3.42
CA TYR A 119 -0.82 -4.23 3.12
C TYR A 119 0.04 -4.42 4.37
N THR A 120 -0.03 -3.52 5.35
CA THR A 120 0.81 -3.60 6.55
C THR A 120 0.25 -4.46 7.67
N LEU A 121 -1.04 -4.79 7.63
CA LEU A 121 -1.69 -5.61 8.64
C LEU A 121 -0.96 -6.94 8.88
N PRO A 122 -0.49 -7.68 7.84
CA PRO A 122 0.29 -8.89 8.05
C PRO A 122 1.59 -8.71 8.81
N PHE A 123 2.32 -7.62 8.53
CA PHE A 123 3.57 -7.31 9.22
C PHE A 123 3.36 -6.98 10.70
N ILE A 124 2.30 -6.23 11.01
CA ILE A 124 1.94 -5.85 12.38
C ILE A 124 1.56 -7.09 13.20
N LEU A 125 0.70 -7.94 12.63
CA LEU A 125 0.28 -9.17 13.30
C LEU A 125 1.45 -10.15 13.48
N SER A 126 2.32 -10.29 12.48
CA SER A 126 3.52 -11.12 12.60
C SER A 126 4.44 -10.65 13.73
N LEU A 127 4.69 -9.34 13.83
CA LEU A 127 5.49 -8.77 14.92
C LEU A 127 4.85 -9.02 16.29
N LEU A 128 3.53 -8.82 16.40
CA LEU A 128 2.78 -9.05 17.63
C LEU A 128 2.83 -10.54 18.05
N PHE A 129 2.64 -11.47 17.12
CA PHE A 129 2.75 -12.90 17.42
C PHE A 129 4.16 -13.29 17.85
N CYS A 130 5.21 -12.78 17.18
CA CYS A 130 6.59 -13.05 17.59
C CYS A 130 6.88 -12.52 19.00
N LYS A 131 6.40 -11.30 19.32
CA LYS A 131 6.55 -10.72 20.67
C LYS A 131 5.80 -11.46 21.77
N LEU A 132 4.67 -12.09 21.44
CA LEU A 132 3.88 -12.84 22.43
C LEU A 132 4.42 -14.25 22.69
N THR A 133 5.14 -14.85 21.73
CA THR A 133 5.61 -16.24 21.84
C THR A 133 7.09 -16.38 22.14
N ILE A 134 7.92 -15.43 21.69
CA ILE A 134 9.36 -15.44 21.96
C ILE A 134 9.60 -14.59 23.21
N PRO A 135 10.08 -15.18 24.32
CA PRO A 135 10.49 -14.39 25.48
C PRO A 135 11.63 -13.45 25.08
N ASP A 136 11.67 -12.23 25.63
CA ASP A 136 12.69 -11.23 25.32
C ASP A 136 14.09 -11.76 25.67
N GLY A 137 14.74 -12.42 24.71
CA GLY A 137 16.15 -12.79 24.76
C GLY A 137 17.01 -11.65 24.23
N GLU A 138 18.29 -11.65 24.62
CA GLU A 138 19.26 -10.72 24.06
C GLU A 138 19.27 -10.81 22.53
N THR A 139 19.10 -9.67 21.88
CA THR A 139 19.25 -9.55 20.43
C THR A 139 20.69 -9.90 20.11
N PRO A 140 20.96 -10.91 19.26
CA PRO A 140 22.33 -11.29 18.95
C PRO A 140 23.04 -10.10 18.33
N ALA A 141 24.05 -9.57 19.03
CA ALA A 141 24.90 -8.52 18.47
C ALA A 141 25.54 -9.05 17.17
N GLY A 142 25.28 -8.37 16.05
CA GLY A 142 25.90 -8.71 14.77
C GLY A 142 25.23 -9.84 13.97
N SER A 143 23.90 -9.95 13.95
CA SER A 143 23.18 -10.93 13.12
C SER A 143 23.50 -10.86 11.61
N GLY A 144 24.05 -9.73 11.12
CA GLY A 144 24.43 -9.54 9.71
C GLY A 144 23.23 -9.47 8.75
N ILE A 145 22.01 -9.38 9.27
CA ILE A 145 20.77 -9.40 8.49
C ILE A 145 20.54 -8.09 7.73
N ILE A 146 21.04 -6.98 8.26
CA ILE A 146 20.95 -5.66 7.66
C ILE A 146 22.31 -5.19 7.15
N ASN A 147 22.30 -4.39 6.08
CA ASN A 147 23.50 -3.70 5.64
C ASN A 147 23.91 -2.64 6.68
N VAL A 148 25.18 -2.67 7.10
CA VAL A 148 25.78 -1.73 8.07
C VAL A 148 25.77 -0.29 7.54
N ASN A 149 25.82 -0.12 6.22
CA ASN A 149 25.71 1.19 5.55
C ASN A 149 24.25 1.56 5.20
N GLY A 150 23.28 0.77 5.66
CA GLY A 150 21.86 0.96 5.42
C GLY A 150 21.27 2.18 6.14
N MET A 151 20.13 2.64 5.65
CA MET A 151 19.29 3.62 6.33
C MET A 151 18.87 3.10 7.70
N PHE A 152 19.12 3.91 8.73
CA PHE A 152 18.77 3.59 10.11
C PHE A 152 19.49 2.35 10.68
N ALA A 153 20.64 1.93 10.12
CA ALA A 153 21.44 0.83 10.67
C ALA A 153 21.79 1.02 12.15
N ASN A 154 22.22 2.22 12.53
CA ASN A 154 22.47 2.59 13.95
C ASN A 154 21.24 2.40 14.85
N LEU A 155 20.02 2.55 14.30
CA LEU A 155 18.78 2.36 15.06
C LEU A 155 18.46 0.88 15.27
N TYR A 156 18.80 0.02 14.30
CA TYR A 156 18.69 -1.43 14.46
C TYR A 156 19.65 -1.92 15.54
N GLU A 157 20.91 -1.45 15.54
CA GLU A 157 21.86 -1.82 16.59
C GLU A 157 21.42 -1.38 17.99
N ALA A 158 20.82 -0.18 18.12
CA ALA A 158 20.31 0.30 19.40
C ALA A 158 19.00 -0.37 19.83
N SER A 159 18.10 -0.62 18.87
CA SER A 159 16.73 -1.07 19.15
C SER A 159 16.06 -1.72 17.91
N PRO A 160 16.25 -3.03 17.69
CA PRO A 160 15.72 -3.73 16.50
C PRO A 160 14.21 -3.60 16.30
N ILE A 161 13.43 -3.57 17.39
CA ILE A 161 11.96 -3.49 17.33
C ILE A 161 11.49 -2.11 16.85
N ILE A 162 12.19 -1.05 17.23
CA ILE A 162 11.87 0.32 16.79
C ILE A 162 12.20 0.43 15.29
N TYR A 163 13.33 -0.13 14.86
CA TYR A 163 13.68 -0.22 13.44
C TYR A 163 12.58 -0.93 12.63
N ILE A 164 12.13 -2.12 13.06
CA ILE A 164 11.04 -2.85 12.40
C ILE A 164 9.77 -1.99 12.29
N THR A 165 9.42 -1.28 13.36
CA THR A 165 8.23 -0.42 13.38
C THR A 165 8.35 0.76 12.41
N VAL A 166 9.54 1.35 12.27
CA VAL A 166 9.83 2.38 11.25
C VAL A 166 9.64 1.81 9.85
N TYR A 167 10.16 0.61 9.55
CA TYR A 167 9.98 -0.02 8.24
C TYR A 167 8.54 -0.43 7.94
N ILE A 168 7.76 -0.83 8.95
CA ILE A 168 6.30 -1.01 8.80
C ILE A 168 5.65 0.32 8.40
N GLY A 169 6.06 1.43 9.01
CA GLY A 169 5.60 2.77 8.64
C GLY A 169 5.98 3.19 7.22
N ILE A 170 7.20 2.87 6.77
CA ILE A 170 7.66 3.11 5.40
C ILE A 170 6.83 2.28 4.41
N ASN A 171 6.64 0.99 4.68
CA ASN A 171 5.81 0.10 3.86
C ASN A 171 4.35 0.59 3.79
N PHE A 172 3.80 1.08 4.90
CA PHE A 172 2.47 1.69 4.96
C PHE A 172 2.36 2.89 4.01
N LEU A 173 3.35 3.78 4.05
CA LEU A 173 3.39 4.97 3.20
C LEU A 173 3.47 4.58 1.72
N PHE A 174 4.37 3.67 1.35
CA PHE A 174 4.53 3.22 -0.04
C PHE A 174 3.28 2.49 -0.56
N ALA A 175 2.73 1.56 0.21
CA ALA A 175 1.49 0.86 -0.16
C ALA A 175 0.33 1.84 -0.34
N GLY A 176 0.19 2.81 0.56
CA GLY A 176 -0.81 3.88 0.43
C GLY A 176 -0.63 4.69 -0.86
N LEU A 177 0.62 5.05 -1.22
CA LEU A 177 0.91 5.77 -2.47
C LEU A 177 0.60 4.92 -3.72
N MET A 178 0.87 3.61 -3.70
CA MET A 178 0.51 2.71 -4.79
C MET A 178 -1.02 2.60 -4.96
N ALA A 179 -1.76 2.54 -3.86
CA ALA A 179 -3.21 2.57 -3.89
C ALA A 179 -3.75 3.88 -4.50
N LEU A 180 -3.10 5.01 -4.22
CA LEU A 180 -3.42 6.30 -4.83
C LEU A 180 -3.12 6.36 -6.32
N LEU A 181 -2.00 5.79 -6.77
CA LEU A 181 -1.69 5.66 -8.20
C LEU A 181 -2.72 4.80 -8.92
N GLY A 182 -3.17 3.70 -8.30
CA GLY A 182 -4.26 2.87 -8.82
C GLY A 182 -5.58 3.65 -8.92
N LEU A 183 -5.94 4.41 -7.89
CA LEU A 183 -7.12 5.29 -7.92
C LEU A 183 -7.01 6.40 -8.98
N ALA A 184 -5.82 6.95 -9.17
CA ALA A 184 -5.57 7.93 -10.23
C ALA A 184 -5.79 7.27 -11.60
N ALA A 185 -5.31 6.05 -11.82
CA ALA A 185 -5.53 5.32 -13.07
C ALA A 185 -7.01 5.02 -13.35
N SER A 186 -7.80 4.65 -12.33
CA SER A 186 -9.26 4.46 -12.50
C SER A 186 -10.00 5.77 -12.81
N ALA A 187 -9.46 6.93 -12.43
CA ALA A 187 -10.02 8.20 -12.88
C ALA A 187 -9.92 8.40 -14.41
N TRP A 188 -8.91 7.82 -15.06
CA TRP A 188 -8.64 7.96 -16.49
C TRP A 188 -9.21 6.82 -17.34
N SER A 189 -9.22 5.60 -16.81
CA SER A 189 -9.70 4.41 -17.51
C SER A 189 -10.94 3.83 -16.83
N GLN A 190 -11.95 3.44 -17.62
CA GLN A 190 -13.12 2.71 -17.08
C GLN A 190 -12.87 1.23 -16.84
N LYS A 191 -11.66 0.73 -17.15
CA LYS A 191 -11.30 -0.68 -16.96
C LYS A 191 -10.65 -0.87 -15.60
N ASP A 192 -11.16 -1.83 -14.82
CA ASP A 192 -10.67 -2.09 -13.47
C ASP A 192 -9.24 -2.64 -13.44
N TYR A 193 -8.85 -3.45 -14.42
CA TYR A 193 -7.48 -3.98 -14.49
C TYR A 193 -6.41 -2.88 -14.67
N MET A 194 -6.78 -1.70 -15.19
CA MET A 194 -5.85 -0.56 -15.33
C MET A 194 -5.48 0.06 -13.98
N SER A 195 -6.34 -0.04 -12.97
CA SER A 195 -6.01 0.45 -11.63
C SER A 195 -4.99 -0.42 -10.91
N LEU A 196 -4.77 -1.64 -11.39
CA LEU A 196 -3.80 -2.62 -10.88
C LEU A 196 -2.49 -2.57 -11.67
N LEU A 197 -2.58 -2.57 -12.99
CA LEU A 197 -1.39 -2.59 -13.86
C LEU A 197 -0.59 -1.30 -13.77
N PHE A 198 -1.25 -0.14 -13.61
CA PHE A 198 -0.55 1.14 -13.56
C PHE A 198 0.43 1.28 -12.38
N PRO A 199 0.02 1.09 -11.11
CA PRO A 199 0.95 1.16 -9.98
C PRO A 199 2.03 0.06 -10.04
N PHE A 200 1.69 -1.12 -10.56
CA PHE A 200 2.67 -2.19 -10.75
C PHE A 200 3.71 -1.84 -11.81
N ALA A 201 3.31 -1.32 -12.97
CA ALA A 201 4.25 -0.90 -14.01
C ALA A 201 5.12 0.30 -13.55
N ALA A 202 4.54 1.23 -12.80
CA ALA A 202 5.23 2.40 -12.29
C ALA A 202 6.37 2.08 -11.29
N THR A 203 6.35 0.89 -10.70
CA THR A 203 7.37 0.42 -9.74
C THR A 203 8.29 -0.64 -10.33
N SER A 204 7.74 -1.61 -11.06
CA SER A 204 8.50 -2.70 -11.67
C SER A 204 9.39 -2.24 -12.84
N ILE A 205 8.95 -1.31 -13.68
CA ILE A 205 9.77 -0.82 -14.80
C ILE A 205 11.04 -0.10 -14.29
N PRO A 206 10.95 0.88 -13.37
CA PRO A 206 12.15 1.48 -12.78
C PRO A 206 13.03 0.47 -12.06
N TYR A 207 12.43 -0.51 -11.37
CA TYR A 207 13.19 -1.57 -10.70
C TYR A 207 14.06 -2.37 -11.67
N VAL A 208 13.49 -2.86 -12.78
CA VAL A 208 14.23 -3.63 -13.78
C VAL A 208 15.31 -2.75 -14.44
N LEU A 209 14.98 -1.52 -14.82
CA LEU A 209 15.94 -0.63 -15.49
C LEU A 209 17.10 -0.20 -14.58
N LEU A 210 16.83 0.10 -13.31
CA LEU A 210 17.87 0.53 -12.39
C LEU A 210 18.79 -0.63 -12.02
N ASN A 211 18.25 -1.83 -11.80
CA ASN A 211 19.08 -2.99 -11.50
C ASN A 211 19.93 -3.45 -12.69
N THR A 212 19.50 -3.25 -13.94
CA THR A 212 20.31 -3.60 -15.10
C THR A 212 21.43 -2.59 -15.38
N VAL A 213 21.19 -1.30 -15.12
CA VAL A 213 22.17 -0.23 -15.40
C VAL A 213 23.11 0.02 -14.22
N PHE A 214 22.60 -0.05 -12.99
CA PHE A 214 23.34 0.23 -11.75
C PHE A 214 23.09 -0.86 -10.69
N PRO A 215 23.66 -2.08 -10.88
CA PRO A 215 23.36 -3.22 -10.02
C PRO A 215 23.80 -3.03 -8.55
N THR A 216 24.71 -2.09 -8.28
CA THR A 216 25.26 -1.83 -6.95
C THR A 216 24.59 -0.68 -6.20
N ILE A 217 23.70 0.08 -6.84
CA ILE A 217 23.06 1.26 -6.24
C ILE A 217 21.60 0.93 -5.88
N GLY A 218 21.29 0.97 -4.59
CA GLY A 218 19.95 0.72 -4.04
C GLY A 218 18.93 1.84 -4.27
N GLY A 219 18.83 2.38 -5.50
CA GLY A 219 17.94 3.49 -5.84
C GLY A 219 16.52 3.10 -6.25
N ALA A 220 16.25 1.81 -6.45
CA ALA A 220 14.93 1.34 -6.87
C ALA A 220 13.94 1.36 -5.69
N PRO A 221 12.64 1.64 -5.94
CA PRO A 221 11.62 1.69 -4.89
C PRO A 221 11.64 0.47 -3.97
N ILE A 222 11.77 -0.73 -4.53
CA ILE A 222 11.73 -2.00 -3.78
C ILE A 222 12.81 -2.06 -2.71
N HIS A 223 14.03 -1.63 -3.04
CA HIS A 223 15.17 -1.65 -2.12
C HIS A 223 14.98 -0.69 -0.94
N LEU A 224 14.24 0.41 -1.14
CA LEU A 224 14.05 1.46 -0.13
C LEU A 224 13.04 1.11 0.96
N TYR A 225 12.08 0.22 0.67
CA TYR A 225 11.11 -0.25 1.67
C TYR A 225 11.37 -1.70 2.12
N ASP A 226 12.40 -2.35 1.58
CA ASP A 226 12.96 -3.59 2.10
C ASP A 226 13.77 -3.30 3.39
N PRO A 227 13.43 -3.93 4.54
CA PRO A 227 14.16 -3.73 5.79
C PRO A 227 15.59 -4.27 5.79
N LYS A 228 15.97 -5.17 4.87
CA LYS A 228 17.34 -5.72 4.79
C LYS A 228 18.34 -4.75 4.16
N GLN A 229 17.85 -3.99 3.18
CA GLN A 229 18.65 -3.03 2.43
C GLN A 229 19.94 -3.65 1.84
N PRO A 230 19.84 -4.65 0.97
CA PRO A 230 20.99 -5.46 0.53
C PRO A 230 22.02 -4.71 -0.33
N LEU A 231 21.75 -3.47 -0.74
CA LEU A 231 22.60 -2.67 -1.63
C LEU A 231 23.15 -1.42 -0.93
N ASP A 232 24.18 -0.82 -1.49
CA ASP A 232 24.76 0.41 -0.96
C ASP A 232 24.10 1.66 -1.55
N GLY A 233 24.25 2.80 -0.85
CA GLY A 233 23.79 4.11 -1.32
C GLY A 233 22.32 4.45 -1.01
N MET A 234 21.63 3.63 -0.22
CA MET A 234 20.29 3.95 0.28
C MET A 234 20.35 5.09 1.29
N SER A 235 19.57 6.14 1.04
CA SER A 235 19.51 7.32 1.89
C SER A 235 18.05 7.72 2.17
N PRO A 236 17.73 8.22 3.38
CA PRO A 236 16.42 8.78 3.68
C PRO A 236 16.03 9.92 2.70
N TYR A 237 17.02 10.60 2.11
CA TYR A 237 16.77 11.60 1.08
C TYR A 237 16.13 10.99 -0.18
N ILE A 238 16.64 9.86 -0.67
CA ILE A 238 16.09 9.18 -1.86
C ILE A 238 14.66 8.70 -1.59
N LEU A 239 14.42 8.15 -0.39
CA LEU A 239 13.10 7.75 0.09
C LEU A 239 12.10 8.90 0.01
N THR A 240 12.44 10.05 0.60
CA THR A 240 11.54 11.22 0.66
C THR A 240 11.28 11.81 -0.72
N VAL A 241 12.30 11.92 -1.58
CA VAL A 241 12.15 12.38 -2.97
C VAL A 241 11.21 11.47 -3.75
N GLN A 242 11.33 10.16 -3.60
CA GLN A 242 10.48 9.20 -4.31
C GLN A 242 9.04 9.23 -3.81
N CYS A 243 8.81 9.30 -2.49
CA CYS A 243 7.48 9.46 -1.93
C CYS A 243 6.82 10.76 -2.42
N ALA A 244 7.57 11.87 -2.43
CA ALA A 244 7.09 13.16 -2.93
C ALA A 244 6.73 13.07 -4.42
N PHE A 245 7.56 12.41 -5.23
CA PHE A 245 7.30 12.19 -6.65
C PHE A 245 6.01 11.39 -6.88
N PHE A 246 5.84 10.24 -6.22
CA PHE A 246 4.63 9.43 -6.38
C PHE A 246 3.37 10.14 -5.88
N LEU A 247 3.47 10.89 -4.79
CA LEU A 247 2.37 11.71 -4.28
C LEU A 247 2.00 12.81 -5.29
N PHE A 248 2.99 13.50 -5.85
CA PHE A 248 2.76 14.56 -6.83
C PHE A 248 2.12 14.01 -8.11
N VAL A 249 2.64 12.91 -8.65
CA VAL A 249 2.09 12.27 -9.86
C VAL A 249 0.66 11.79 -9.63
N SER A 250 0.41 11.06 -8.54
CA SER A 250 -0.93 10.55 -8.22
C SER A 250 -1.93 11.70 -8.02
N LEU A 251 -1.56 12.76 -7.32
CA LEU A 251 -2.41 13.92 -7.08
C LEU A 251 -2.76 14.66 -8.38
N LEU A 252 -1.75 14.96 -9.23
CA LEU A 252 -1.98 15.64 -10.51
C LEU A 252 -2.88 14.83 -11.44
N MET A 253 -2.60 13.52 -11.56
CA MET A 253 -3.40 12.62 -12.37
C MET A 253 -4.84 12.53 -11.86
N TYR A 254 -5.02 12.38 -10.55
CA TYR A 254 -6.35 12.30 -9.94
C TYR A 254 -7.16 13.59 -10.13
N ILE A 255 -6.57 14.76 -9.85
CA ILE A 255 -7.23 16.06 -10.02
C ILE A 255 -7.66 16.27 -11.48
N ARG A 256 -6.79 15.95 -12.44
CA ARG A 256 -7.11 16.08 -13.88
C ARG A 256 -8.21 15.10 -14.30
N GLY A 257 -8.16 13.86 -13.83
CA GLY A 257 -9.19 12.85 -14.09
C GLY A 257 -10.57 13.26 -13.57
N VAL A 258 -10.64 13.69 -12.31
CA VAL A 258 -11.88 14.16 -11.68
C VAL A 258 -12.45 15.40 -12.39
N LYS A 259 -11.60 16.38 -12.75
CA LYS A 259 -12.04 17.58 -13.49
C LYS A 259 -12.66 17.22 -14.84
N ARG A 260 -12.07 16.26 -15.57
CA ARG A 260 -12.58 15.75 -16.85
C ARG A 260 -13.97 15.13 -16.68
N ASP A 261 -14.13 14.25 -15.69
CA ASP A 261 -15.41 13.58 -15.43
C ASP A 261 -16.49 14.55 -14.95
N ARG A 262 -16.14 15.52 -14.09
CA ARG A 262 -17.05 16.59 -13.66
C ARG A 262 -17.58 17.41 -14.85
N LYS A 263 -16.72 17.75 -15.81
CA LYS A 263 -17.13 18.48 -17.03
C LYS A 263 -18.08 17.64 -17.88
N LYS A 264 -17.80 16.34 -18.06
CA LYS A 264 -18.66 15.40 -18.79
C LYS A 264 -20.02 15.23 -18.11
N TYR A 265 -20.04 15.12 -16.78
CA TYR A 265 -21.24 15.02 -15.98
C TYR A 265 -22.13 16.26 -16.09
N ARG A 266 -21.57 17.48 -15.95
CA ARG A 266 -22.33 18.73 -16.13
C ARG A 266 -22.96 18.85 -17.51
N ARG A 267 -22.24 18.47 -18.57
CA ARG A 267 -22.78 18.46 -19.95
C ARG A 267 -23.96 17.50 -20.10
N ARG A 268 -23.93 16.34 -19.45
CA ARG A 268 -25.05 15.38 -19.43
C ARG A 268 -26.27 15.94 -18.70
N LEU A 269 -26.06 16.60 -17.56
CA LEU A 269 -27.16 17.26 -16.82
C LEU A 269 -27.83 18.34 -17.68
N GLN A 270 -27.03 19.25 -18.25
CA GLN A 270 -27.53 20.32 -19.12
C GLN A 270 -28.29 19.77 -20.34
N ARG A 271 -27.87 18.64 -20.90
CA ARG A 271 -28.61 17.98 -22.00
C ARG A 271 -29.95 17.43 -21.50
N ARG A 272 -30.00 16.78 -20.33
CA ARG A 272 -31.26 16.29 -19.73
C ARG A 272 -32.22 17.41 -19.41
N ASP A 273 -31.73 18.52 -18.86
CA ASP A 273 -32.57 19.68 -18.53
C ASP A 273 -33.13 20.34 -19.79
N ARG A 274 -32.33 20.44 -20.86
CA ARG A 274 -32.81 20.93 -22.17
C ARG A 274 -33.90 20.03 -22.76
N CYS A 275 -33.71 18.70 -22.74
CA CYS A 275 -34.73 17.76 -23.19
C CYS A 275 -35.99 17.85 -22.33
N ARG A 276 -35.87 17.98 -20.99
CA ARG A 276 -37.04 18.12 -20.12
C ARG A 276 -37.84 19.38 -20.42
N LYS A 277 -37.16 20.50 -20.69
CA LYS A 277 -37.80 21.75 -21.10
C LYS A 277 -38.49 21.65 -22.46
N SER A 278 -37.95 20.87 -23.41
CA SER A 278 -38.58 20.69 -24.72
C SER A 278 -39.84 19.81 -24.73
N PHE A 279 -40.06 19.01 -23.67
CA PHE A 279 -41.30 18.21 -23.50
C PHE A 279 -42.38 18.93 -22.65
N GLN A 280 -42.08 20.13 -22.15
CA GLN A 280 -43.02 20.96 -21.37
C GLN A 280 -43.63 22.09 -22.21
N VAL A 281 -43.37 22.09 -23.53
CA VAL A 281 -43.98 22.95 -24.56
C VAL A 281 -44.86 22.05 -25.41
#